data_AF-A0AAE6X3T6-F1
#
_entry.id   AF-A0AAE6X3T6-F1
#
_cell.length_a   1.000
_cell.length_b   1.000
_cell.length_c   1.000
_cell.angle_alpha   90.00
_cell.angle_beta   90.00
_cell.angle_gamma   90.00
#
_symmetry.space_group_name_H-M   'P 1'
#
loop_
_entity.id
_entity.type
_entity.pdbx_description
1 polymer ?
#
loop_
_entity_poly.entity_id
_entity_poly.type
_entity_poly.pdbx_seq_one_letter_code
_entity_poly.pdbx_strand_id
1 'polypeptide(L)'
;MLELKKSLTNKIIYILFLVVCFSFLLGYFLPVGIDKVKSLSQGEFLFSTYTVLTQFGFLLFSFVISYFINKDYGDKNILFYRLIDKNIFSFFYGKVLILFIETFISIFIILVIVSFIYGDFSKLFISLFLYSSVTLQYILIIGLISLFSKNILISIGISIVYWITSVILVAVSKKVSFFAPFDASNNFYRMVEKMYTTSNYTLNIEVILYIVLYLFAILAIQIMLMIIFKKRWINLGIKN
;
A
#
# COMPACT_ATOMS: atom_id res chain seq x y z
N MET A 1 -12.37 -17.44 1.10
CA MET A 1 -12.00 -18.56 0.20
C MET A 1 -12.19 -18.23 -1.29
N LEU A 2 -13.35 -17.70 -1.73
CA LEU A 2 -13.58 -17.33 -3.14
C LEU A 2 -12.54 -16.33 -3.69
N GLU A 3 -12.33 -15.23 -2.96
CA GLU A 3 -11.39 -14.18 -3.37
C GLU A 3 -9.93 -14.69 -3.43
N LEU A 4 -9.52 -15.62 -2.54
CA LEU A 4 -8.17 -16.20 -2.54
C LEU A 4 -7.97 -17.08 -3.79
N LYS A 5 -8.98 -17.90 -4.12
CA LYS A 5 -8.98 -18.66 -5.37
C LYS A 5 -8.88 -17.74 -6.59
N LYS A 6 -9.65 -16.64 -6.61
CA LYS A 6 -9.57 -15.63 -7.69
C LYS A 6 -8.18 -15.02 -7.78
N SER A 7 -7.54 -14.69 -6.66
CA SER A 7 -6.18 -14.14 -6.66
C SER A 7 -5.18 -15.12 -7.28
N LEU A 8 -5.21 -16.39 -6.84
CA LEU A 8 -4.35 -17.45 -7.38
C LEU A 8 -4.57 -17.67 -8.88
N THR A 9 -5.83 -17.81 -9.31
CA THR A 9 -6.17 -18.01 -10.73
C THR A 9 -5.75 -16.83 -11.59
N ASN A 10 -5.90 -15.61 -11.08
CA ASN A 10 -5.52 -14.38 -11.79
C ASN A 10 -4.05 -14.03 -11.64
N LYS A 11 -3.24 -14.89 -11.00
CA LYS A 11 -1.81 -14.71 -10.76
C LYS A 11 -1.46 -13.43 -9.99
N ILE A 12 -2.41 -12.88 -9.23
CA ILE A 12 -2.25 -11.60 -8.53
C ILE A 12 -1.18 -11.70 -7.46
N ILE A 13 -1.15 -12.82 -6.73
CA ILE A 13 -0.08 -13.13 -5.77
C ILE A 13 1.32 -13.04 -6.38
N TYR A 14 1.52 -13.55 -7.61
CA TYR A 14 2.81 -13.52 -8.29
C TYR A 14 3.19 -12.11 -8.72
N ILE A 15 2.21 -11.34 -9.20
CA ILE A 15 2.43 -9.94 -9.59
C ILE A 15 2.76 -9.09 -8.35
N LEU A 16 2.04 -9.27 -7.24
CA LEU A 16 2.33 -8.58 -5.98
C LEU A 16 3.73 -8.94 -5.48
N PHE A 17 4.09 -10.22 -5.48
CA PHE A 17 5.43 -10.64 -5.10
C PHE A 17 6.50 -9.99 -5.97
N LEU A 18 6.32 -9.96 -7.29
CA LEU A 18 7.23 -9.29 -8.23
C LEU A 18 7.32 -7.79 -7.97
N VAL A 19 6.21 -7.10 -7.69
CA VAL A 19 6.21 -5.67 -7.35
C VAL A 19 6.97 -5.40 -6.06
N VAL A 20 6.82 -6.24 -5.04
CA VAL A 20 7.59 -6.12 -3.79
C VAL A 20 9.08 -6.38 -4.07
N CYS A 21 9.44 -7.46 -4.78
CA CYS A 21 10.83 -7.73 -5.18
C CYS A 21 11.44 -6.55 -5.94
N PHE A 22 10.71 -6.01 -6.91
CA PHE A 22 11.14 -4.86 -7.70
C PHE A 22 11.36 -3.62 -6.83
N SER A 23 10.50 -3.38 -5.83
CA SER A 23 10.66 -2.26 -4.89
C SER A 23 11.93 -2.38 -4.05
N PHE A 24 12.29 -3.59 -3.60
CA PHE A 24 13.55 -3.84 -2.89
C PHE A 24 14.77 -3.72 -3.81
N LEU A 25 14.68 -4.19 -5.05
CA LEU A 25 15.75 -4.01 -6.03
C LEU A 25 16.01 -2.53 -6.33
N LEU A 26 14.95 -1.74 -6.50
CA LEU A 26 15.07 -0.29 -6.65
C LEU A 26 15.71 0.36 -5.43
N GLY A 27 15.36 -0.09 -4.22
CA GLY A 27 15.99 0.36 -2.97
C GLY A 27 17.50 0.07 -2.89
N TYR A 28 17.98 -0.94 -3.62
CA TYR A 28 19.42 -1.19 -3.76
C TYR A 28 20.05 -0.34 -4.88
N PHE A 29 19.40 -0.29 -6.04
CA PHE A 29 19.96 0.37 -7.23
C PHE A 29 20.00 1.89 -7.13
N LEU A 30 19.06 2.52 -6.41
CA LEU A 30 19.05 3.98 -6.29
C LEU A 30 20.32 4.50 -5.59
N PRO A 31 20.69 4.04 -4.38
CA PRO A 31 21.91 4.55 -3.72
C PRO A 31 23.21 4.08 -4.39
N VAL A 32 23.24 2.86 -4.92
CA VAL A 32 24.47 2.31 -5.54
C VAL A 32 24.69 2.90 -6.94
N GLY A 33 23.62 3.06 -7.71
CA GLY A 33 23.68 3.53 -9.09
C GLY A 33 23.74 5.06 -9.20
N ILE A 34 22.89 5.78 -8.48
CA ILE A 34 22.80 7.24 -8.55
C ILE A 34 23.78 7.89 -7.58
N ASP A 35 23.76 7.46 -6.31
CA ASP A 35 24.56 8.09 -5.25
C ASP A 35 25.99 7.51 -5.12
N LYS A 36 26.32 6.49 -5.94
CA LYS A 36 27.65 5.84 -6.03
C LYS A 36 28.22 5.38 -4.68
N VAL A 37 27.35 4.96 -3.76
CA VAL A 37 27.76 4.45 -2.45
C VAL A 37 28.44 3.07 -2.63
N LYS A 38 29.64 2.90 -2.06
CA LYS A 38 30.46 1.67 -2.24
C LYS A 38 29.93 0.44 -1.47
N SER A 39 29.26 0.66 -0.36
CA SER A 39 28.65 -0.40 0.47
C SER A 39 27.53 0.20 1.31
N LEU A 40 26.36 -0.44 1.31
CA LEU A 40 25.21 -0.03 2.12
C LEU A 40 25.22 -0.81 3.43
N SER A 41 25.08 -0.12 4.56
CA SER A 41 24.68 -0.79 5.80
C SER A 41 23.23 -1.29 5.68
N GLN A 42 22.86 -2.30 6.47
CA GLN A 42 21.49 -2.83 6.46
C GLN A 42 20.45 -1.73 6.77
N GLY A 43 20.78 -0.78 7.66
CA GLY A 43 19.90 0.33 8.00
C GLY A 43 19.65 1.24 6.80
N GLU A 44 20.70 1.64 6.08
CA GLU A 44 20.61 2.47 4.88
C GLU A 44 19.86 1.77 3.76
N PHE A 45 20.09 0.47 3.56
CA PHE A 45 19.37 -0.31 2.55
C PHE A 45 17.87 -0.42 2.85
N LEU A 46 17.50 -0.71 4.10
CA LEU A 46 16.10 -0.75 4.53
C LEU A 46 15.45 0.63 4.43
N PHE A 47 16.14 1.69 4.85
CA PHE A 47 15.61 3.03 4.70
C PHE A 47 15.40 3.41 3.23
N SER A 48 16.36 3.13 2.35
CA SER A 48 16.22 3.40 0.91
C SER A 48 15.05 2.62 0.29
N THR A 49 14.90 1.34 0.65
CA THR A 49 13.76 0.54 0.20
C THR A 49 12.44 1.09 0.72
N TYR A 50 12.41 1.54 1.97
CA TYR A 50 11.26 2.22 2.55
C TYR A 50 10.91 3.49 1.76
N THR A 51 11.90 4.29 1.37
CA THR A 51 11.70 5.46 0.50
C THR A 51 11.07 5.09 -0.84
N VAL A 52 11.55 4.03 -1.49
CA VAL A 52 10.95 3.55 -2.75
C VAL A 52 9.50 3.17 -2.55
N LEU A 53 9.20 2.45 -1.48
CA LEU A 53 7.83 2.07 -1.16
C LEU A 53 6.96 3.29 -0.89
N THR A 54 7.43 4.29 -0.15
CA THR A 54 6.62 5.48 0.20
C THR A 54 6.40 6.43 -0.97
N GLN A 55 7.41 6.57 -1.84
CA GLN A 55 7.40 7.51 -2.96
C GLN A 55 6.82 6.90 -4.23
N PHE A 56 7.32 5.73 -4.65
CA PHE A 56 6.91 5.09 -5.90
C PHE A 56 5.90 3.94 -5.68
N GLY A 57 5.81 3.41 -4.46
CA GLY A 57 4.93 2.27 -4.17
C GLY A 57 3.47 2.59 -4.44
N PHE A 58 2.99 3.80 -4.18
CA PHE A 58 1.60 4.16 -4.52
C PHE A 58 1.31 3.91 -6.01
N LEU A 59 2.23 4.32 -6.90
CA LEU A 59 2.10 4.11 -8.34
C LEU A 59 2.21 2.62 -8.69
N LEU A 60 3.23 1.91 -8.20
CA LEU A 60 3.47 0.50 -8.52
C LEU A 60 2.29 -0.40 -8.09
N PHE A 61 1.78 -0.19 -6.88
CA PHE A 61 0.67 -0.98 -6.34
C PHE A 61 -0.69 -0.58 -6.95
N SER A 62 -0.83 0.64 -7.47
CA SER A 62 -2.09 1.12 -8.07
C SER A 62 -2.60 0.25 -9.20
N PHE A 63 -1.70 -0.28 -10.02
CA PHE A 63 -2.04 -1.17 -11.13
C PHE A 63 -2.66 -2.48 -10.64
N VAL A 64 -2.01 -3.13 -9.66
CA VAL A 64 -2.43 -4.45 -9.19
C VAL A 64 -3.72 -4.37 -8.37
N ILE A 65 -3.81 -3.39 -7.46
CA ILE A 65 -5.00 -3.17 -6.63
C ILE A 65 -6.20 -2.81 -7.51
N SER A 66 -6.02 -1.87 -8.45
CA SER A 66 -7.10 -1.50 -9.38
C SER A 66 -7.50 -2.68 -10.24
N TYR A 67 -6.55 -3.45 -10.78
CA TYR A 67 -6.85 -4.63 -11.58
C TYR A 67 -7.72 -5.64 -10.81
N PHE A 68 -7.37 -5.95 -9.56
CA PHE A 68 -8.08 -6.96 -8.78
C PHE A 68 -9.54 -6.58 -8.48
N ILE A 69 -9.80 -5.30 -8.24
CA ILE A 69 -11.15 -4.80 -7.94
C ILE A 69 -11.94 -4.60 -9.24
N ASN A 70 -11.32 -3.98 -10.24
CA ASN A 70 -11.98 -3.61 -11.48
C ASN A 70 -12.33 -4.81 -12.38
N LYS A 71 -11.57 -5.90 -12.29
CA LYS A 71 -11.86 -7.13 -13.04
C LYS A 71 -13.28 -7.65 -12.77
N ASP A 72 -13.76 -7.55 -11.53
CA ASP A 72 -15.12 -7.99 -11.19
C ASP A 72 -16.22 -7.09 -11.78
N TYR A 73 -15.92 -5.84 -12.12
CA TYR A 73 -16.85 -5.00 -12.91
C TYR A 73 -16.88 -5.42 -14.38
N GLY A 74 -15.71 -5.74 -14.97
CA GLY A 74 -15.61 -6.22 -16.34
C GLY A 74 -16.34 -7.55 -16.54
N ASP A 75 -16.15 -8.48 -15.61
CA ASP A 75 -16.73 -9.83 -15.65
C ASP A 75 -18.19 -9.87 -15.16
N LYS A 76 -18.79 -8.72 -14.79
CA LYS A 76 -20.14 -8.61 -14.20
C LYS A 76 -20.36 -9.43 -12.93
N ASN A 77 -19.27 -9.74 -12.21
CA ASN A 77 -19.31 -10.53 -10.98
C ASN A 77 -20.06 -9.81 -9.84
N ILE A 78 -20.24 -8.49 -9.92
CA ILE A 78 -21.00 -7.70 -8.93
C ILE A 78 -22.44 -8.20 -8.78
N LEU A 79 -23.09 -8.61 -9.89
CA LEU A 79 -24.43 -9.23 -9.85
C LEU A 79 -24.40 -10.55 -9.09
N PHE A 80 -23.38 -11.37 -9.31
CA PHE A 80 -23.21 -12.65 -8.63
C PHE A 80 -22.98 -12.47 -7.12
N TYR A 81 -22.18 -11.47 -6.71
CA TYR A 81 -22.02 -11.13 -5.29
C TYR A 81 -23.36 -10.77 -4.64
N ARG A 82 -24.23 -10.05 -5.35
CA ARG A 82 -25.57 -9.71 -4.86
C ARG A 82 -26.48 -10.93 -4.73
N LEU A 83 -26.38 -11.91 -5.63
CA LEU A 83 -27.15 -13.16 -5.56
C LEU A 83 -26.77 -14.05 -4.37
N ILE A 84 -25.56 -13.87 -3.82
CA ILE A 84 -25.08 -14.56 -2.61
C ILE A 84 -25.18 -13.63 -1.38
N ASP A 85 -26.06 -12.63 -1.43
CA ASP A 85 -26.31 -11.66 -0.35
C ASP A 85 -25.06 -10.95 0.20
N LYS A 86 -24.00 -10.83 -0.61
CA LYS A 86 -22.82 -10.05 -0.23
C LYS A 86 -23.05 -8.57 -0.45
N ASN A 87 -22.94 -7.80 0.64
CA ASN A 87 -22.99 -6.35 0.60
C ASN A 87 -21.64 -5.74 0.16
N ILE A 88 -21.64 -4.43 -0.09
CA ILE A 88 -20.46 -3.66 -0.52
C ILE A 88 -19.27 -3.83 0.44
N PHE A 89 -19.54 -3.92 1.76
CA PHE A 89 -18.52 -4.08 2.79
C PHE A 89 -17.84 -5.45 2.73
N SER A 90 -18.64 -6.52 2.63
CA SER A 90 -18.14 -7.90 2.52
C SER A 90 -17.33 -8.08 1.25
N PHE A 91 -17.78 -7.49 0.13
CA PHE A 91 -17.04 -7.46 -1.12
C PHE A 91 -15.70 -6.72 -0.97
N PHE A 92 -15.74 -5.48 -0.48
CA PHE A 92 -14.56 -4.63 -0.40
C PHE A 92 -13.51 -5.16 0.59
N TYR A 93 -13.91 -5.41 1.84
CA TYR A 93 -12.98 -5.87 2.87
C TYR A 93 -12.49 -7.30 2.62
N GLY A 94 -13.28 -8.15 1.95
CA GLY A 94 -12.80 -9.45 1.50
C GLY A 94 -11.62 -9.33 0.54
N LYS A 95 -11.65 -8.34 -0.37
CA LYS A 95 -10.53 -8.07 -1.29
C LYS A 95 -9.34 -7.41 -0.59
N VAL A 96 -9.59 -6.39 0.23
CA VAL A 96 -8.56 -5.70 1.01
C VAL A 96 -7.78 -6.70 1.86
N LEU A 97 -8.46 -7.62 2.54
CA LEU A 97 -7.83 -8.61 3.41
C LEU A 97 -6.89 -9.54 2.62
N ILE A 98 -7.27 -9.97 1.43
CA ILE A 98 -6.42 -10.85 0.62
C ILE A 98 -5.24 -10.12 0.02
N LEU A 99 -5.46 -8.92 -0.52
CA LEU A 99 -4.36 -8.07 -0.97
C LEU A 99 -3.36 -7.84 0.17
N PHE A 100 -3.85 -7.54 1.37
CA PHE A 100 -3.00 -7.29 2.52
C PHE A 100 -2.23 -8.53 2.97
N ILE A 101 -2.87 -9.71 3.04
CA ILE A 101 -2.19 -10.94 3.41
C ILE A 101 -1.10 -11.30 2.40
N GLU A 102 -1.40 -11.19 1.10
CA GLU A 102 -0.44 -11.51 0.03
C GLU A 102 0.75 -10.54 0.02
N THR A 103 0.51 -9.24 0.20
CA THR A 103 1.59 -8.26 0.32
C THR A 103 2.39 -8.44 1.60
N PHE A 104 1.74 -8.73 2.73
CA PHE A 104 2.39 -8.98 4.01
C PHE A 104 3.33 -10.18 3.94
N ILE A 105 2.87 -11.31 3.38
CA ILE A 105 3.69 -12.51 3.19
C ILE A 105 4.87 -12.21 2.27
N SER A 106 4.64 -11.49 1.17
CA SER A 106 5.70 -11.12 0.21
C SER A 106 6.78 -10.26 0.86
N ILE A 107 6.38 -9.23 1.62
CA ILE A 107 7.29 -8.37 2.38
C ILE A 107 8.06 -9.19 3.41
N PHE A 108 7.38 -10.06 4.16
CA PHE A 108 8.01 -10.89 5.19
C PHE A 108 9.09 -11.79 4.60
N ILE A 109 8.80 -12.51 3.52
CA ILE A 109 9.77 -13.39 2.84
C ILE A 109 11.01 -12.60 2.42
N ILE A 110 10.84 -11.43 1.80
CA ILE A 110 11.97 -10.63 1.32
C ILE A 110 12.77 -10.04 2.48
N LEU A 111 12.11 -9.57 3.55
CA LEU A 111 12.81 -9.08 4.75
C LEU A 111 13.60 -10.18 5.46
N VAL A 112 13.10 -11.42 5.49
CA VAL A 112 13.84 -12.58 6.00
C VAL A 112 15.09 -12.81 5.16
N ILE A 113 14.97 -12.80 3.83
CA ILE A 113 16.12 -12.94 2.91
C ILE A 113 17.17 -11.83 3.17
N VAL A 114 16.72 -10.58 3.28
CA VAL A 114 17.60 -9.44 3.57
C VAL A 114 18.29 -9.61 4.93
N SER A 115 17.55 -10.05 5.95
CA SER A 115 18.13 -10.27 7.28
C SER A 115 19.19 -11.38 7.28
N PHE A 116 19.00 -12.44 6.47
CA PHE A 116 20.03 -13.46 6.26
C PHE A 116 21.28 -12.92 5.56
N ILE A 117 21.11 -12.09 4.52
CA ILE A 117 22.25 -11.51 3.76
C ILE A 117 23.13 -10.63 4.67
N TYR A 118 22.52 -9.84 5.55
CA TYR A 118 23.23 -8.93 6.45
C TYR A 118 23.58 -9.54 7.82
N GLY A 119 23.06 -10.74 8.14
CA GLY A 119 23.32 -11.44 9.40
C GLY A 119 22.68 -10.81 10.64
N ASP A 120 21.72 -9.90 10.50
CA ASP A 120 21.06 -9.20 11.60
C ASP A 120 19.53 -9.18 11.43
N PHE A 121 18.83 -9.69 12.45
CA PHE A 121 17.36 -9.78 12.50
C PHE A 121 16.70 -8.69 13.36
N SER A 122 17.49 -7.83 14.01
CA SER A 122 16.99 -6.79 14.93
C SER A 122 15.96 -5.86 14.28
N LYS A 123 16.13 -5.55 12.99
CA LYS A 123 15.28 -4.62 12.24
C LYS A 123 14.05 -5.27 11.60
N LEU A 124 13.97 -6.61 11.59
CA LEU A 124 12.97 -7.34 10.79
C LEU A 124 11.54 -6.92 11.14
N PHE A 125 11.17 -6.95 12.43
CA PHE A 125 9.80 -6.68 12.85
C PHE A 125 9.41 -5.20 12.67
N ILE A 126 10.34 -4.29 12.90
CA ILE A 126 10.12 -2.85 12.72
C ILE A 126 9.90 -2.52 11.25
N SER A 127 10.75 -3.05 10.37
CA SER A 127 10.60 -2.89 8.93
C SER A 127 9.32 -3.55 8.42
N LEU A 128 8.98 -4.75 8.91
CA LEU A 128 7.74 -5.43 8.56
C LEU A 128 6.52 -4.57 8.91
N PHE A 129 6.47 -4.01 10.12
CA PHE A 129 5.40 -3.12 10.57
C PHE A 129 5.30 -1.88 9.67
N LEU A 130 6.40 -1.17 9.44
CA LEU A 130 6.41 0.04 8.62
C LEU A 130 5.98 -0.22 7.18
N TYR A 131 6.52 -1.27 6.54
CA TYR A 131 6.26 -1.59 5.14
C TYR A 131 4.81 -2.09 4.96
N SER A 132 4.32 -2.88 5.91
CA SER A 132 2.91 -3.30 5.94
C SER A 132 1.95 -2.13 6.13
N SER A 133 2.33 -1.11 6.92
CA SER A 133 1.49 0.06 7.17
C SER A 133 1.37 0.94 5.93
N VAL A 134 2.49 1.17 5.22
CA VAL A 134 2.52 1.90 3.95
C VAL A 134 1.68 1.18 2.89
N THR A 135 1.89 -0.13 2.72
CA THR A 135 1.14 -0.90 1.72
C THR A 135 -0.35 -1.04 2.07
N LEU A 136 -0.70 -1.14 3.35
CA LEU A 136 -2.10 -1.14 3.80
C LEU A 136 -2.78 0.19 3.43
N GLN A 137 -2.13 1.34 3.65
CA GLN A 137 -2.67 2.63 3.20
C GLN A 137 -2.99 2.60 1.70
N TYR A 138 -2.09 2.06 0.88
CA TYR A 138 -2.29 1.99 -0.58
C TYR A 138 -3.48 1.13 -0.96
N ILE A 139 -3.58 -0.07 -0.38
CA ILE A 139 -4.69 -1.00 -0.58
C ILE A 139 -6.01 -0.32 -0.21
N LEU A 140 -6.05 0.41 0.90
CA LEU A 140 -7.22 1.12 1.35
C LEU A 140 -7.61 2.26 0.39
N ILE A 141 -6.69 3.18 0.10
CA ILE A 141 -7.01 4.37 -0.70
C ILE A 141 -7.32 3.99 -2.15
N ILE A 142 -6.40 3.28 -2.82
CA ILE A 142 -6.59 2.86 -4.21
C ILE A 142 -7.79 1.96 -4.30
N GLY A 143 -7.95 1.02 -3.36
CA GLY A 143 -9.10 0.12 -3.37
C GLY A 143 -10.43 0.87 -3.35
N LEU A 144 -10.53 1.94 -2.56
CA LEU A 144 -11.73 2.77 -2.52
C LEU A 144 -11.98 3.49 -3.85
N ILE A 145 -10.93 4.04 -4.46
CA ILE A 145 -11.01 4.70 -5.78
C ILE A 145 -11.48 3.68 -6.84
N SER A 146 -10.92 2.47 -6.81
CA SER A 146 -11.30 1.37 -7.70
C SER A 146 -12.72 0.88 -7.47
N LEU A 147 -13.20 0.92 -6.21
CA LEU A 147 -14.58 0.56 -5.88
C LEU A 147 -15.58 1.49 -6.58
N PHE A 148 -15.26 2.77 -6.75
CA PHE A 148 -16.18 3.75 -7.35
C PHE A 148 -15.92 4.06 -8.82
N SER A 149 -14.93 3.41 -9.43
CA SER A 149 -14.56 3.55 -10.83
C SER A 149 -14.78 2.22 -11.53
N LYS A 150 -15.61 2.16 -12.59
CA LYS A 150 -15.84 0.91 -13.33
C LYS A 150 -14.61 0.51 -14.17
N ASN A 151 -13.98 1.49 -14.80
CA ASN A 151 -12.83 1.28 -15.68
C ASN A 151 -11.52 1.33 -14.89
N ILE A 152 -10.67 0.32 -15.10
CA ILE A 152 -9.34 0.21 -14.50
C ILE A 152 -8.45 1.42 -14.83
N LEU A 153 -8.46 1.91 -16.07
CA LEU A 153 -7.64 3.06 -16.47
C LEU A 153 -8.05 4.33 -15.73
N ILE A 154 -9.36 4.53 -15.51
CA ILE A 154 -9.88 5.66 -14.74
C ILE A 154 -9.47 5.52 -13.27
N SER A 155 -9.56 4.31 -12.70
CA SER A 155 -9.11 4.06 -11.32
C SER A 155 -7.63 4.40 -11.12
N ILE A 156 -6.77 3.95 -12.04
CA ILE A 156 -5.34 4.24 -12.01
C ILE A 156 -5.09 5.74 -12.17
N GLY A 157 -5.74 6.40 -13.13
CA GLY A 157 -5.61 7.83 -13.37
C GLY A 157 -5.99 8.68 -12.15
N ILE A 158 -7.14 8.39 -11.53
CA ILE A 158 -7.58 9.08 -10.30
C ILE A 158 -6.61 8.82 -9.15
N SER A 159 -6.09 7.59 -9.03
CA SER A 159 -5.10 7.23 -8.02
C SER A 159 -3.82 8.06 -8.18
N ILE A 160 -3.31 8.20 -9.40
CA ILE A 160 -2.11 9.01 -9.69
C ILE A 160 -2.37 10.49 -9.37
N VAL A 161 -3.51 11.05 -9.78
CA VAL A 161 -3.87 12.44 -9.48
C VAL A 161 -3.98 12.66 -7.97
N TYR A 162 -4.61 11.74 -7.24
CA TYR A 162 -4.69 11.79 -5.78
C TYR A 162 -3.30 11.83 -5.14
N TRP A 163 -2.40 10.95 -5.57
CA TRP A 163 -1.05 10.86 -5.05
C TRP A 163 -0.22 12.11 -5.33
N ILE A 164 -0.19 12.60 -6.57
CA ILE A 164 0.53 13.84 -6.91
C ILE A 164 -0.01 15.02 -6.10
N THR A 165 -1.34 15.13 -6.00
CA THR A 165 -1.99 16.21 -5.25
C THR A 165 -1.64 16.16 -3.77
N SER A 166 -1.62 14.97 -3.15
CA SER A 166 -1.29 14.84 -1.73
C SER A 166 0.16 15.22 -1.45
N VAL A 167 1.11 14.82 -2.31
CA VAL A 167 2.52 15.21 -2.22
C VAL A 167 2.68 16.73 -2.33
N ILE A 168 2.05 17.36 -3.32
CA ILE A 168 2.09 18.82 -3.50
C ILE A 168 1.51 19.55 -2.28
N LEU A 169 0.38 19.09 -1.75
CA LEU A 169 -0.27 19.73 -0.60
C LEU A 169 0.62 19.72 0.64
N VAL A 170 1.31 18.61 0.93
CA VAL A 170 2.23 18.53 2.08
C VAL A 170 3.48 19.39 1.85
N ALA A 171 3.98 19.46 0.60
CA ALA A 171 5.11 20.32 0.25
C ALA A 171 4.80 21.82 0.44
N VAL A 172 3.57 22.25 0.13
CA VAL A 172 3.13 23.66 0.29
C VAL A 172 2.87 24.02 1.76
N SER A 173 2.29 23.12 2.55
CA SER A 173 1.95 23.41 3.94
C SER A 173 2.08 22.19 4.85
N LYS A 174 2.97 22.32 5.85
CA LYS A 174 3.14 21.31 6.91
C LYS A 174 1.89 21.09 7.76
N LYS A 175 0.92 22.02 7.74
CA LYS A 175 -0.38 21.84 8.43
C LYS A 175 -1.25 20.76 7.76
N VAL A 176 -0.95 20.43 6.51
CA VAL A 176 -1.68 19.45 5.68
C VAL A 176 -0.95 18.10 5.65
N SER A 177 0.02 17.90 6.55
CA SER A 177 0.87 16.70 6.66
C SER A 177 0.12 15.37 6.77
N PHE A 178 -1.14 15.41 7.21
CA PHE A 178 -2.03 14.25 7.26
C PHE A 178 -2.30 13.62 5.88
N PHE A 179 -2.26 14.37 4.77
CA PHE A 179 -2.58 13.83 3.45
C PHE A 179 -1.49 12.92 2.87
N ALA A 180 -0.24 13.11 3.28
CA ALA A 180 0.89 12.27 2.90
C ALA A 180 1.83 12.07 4.11
N PRO A 181 1.44 11.20 5.07
CA PRO A 181 2.19 11.01 6.31
C PRO A 181 3.56 10.39 6.09
N PHE A 182 3.67 9.50 5.09
CA PHE A 182 4.91 8.79 4.78
C PHE A 182 5.80 9.50 3.74
N ASP A 183 5.38 10.66 3.27
CA ASP A 183 6.12 11.42 2.27
C ASP A 183 7.40 12.04 2.85
N ALA A 184 8.44 12.20 2.02
CA ALA A 184 9.72 12.76 2.42
C ALA A 184 9.64 14.21 2.91
N SER A 185 8.64 14.96 2.46
CA SER A 185 8.38 16.32 2.94
C SER A 185 7.82 16.36 4.37
N ASN A 186 7.38 15.21 4.90
CA ASN A 186 6.81 15.08 6.24
C ASN A 186 7.91 14.90 7.32
N ASN A 187 7.69 15.50 8.50
CA ASN A 187 8.58 15.30 9.64
C ASN A 187 8.62 13.83 10.09
N PHE A 188 7.52 13.08 9.93
CA PHE A 188 7.45 11.66 10.24
C PHE A 188 8.50 10.85 9.47
N TYR A 189 8.72 11.15 8.18
CA TYR A 189 9.71 10.46 7.37
C TYR A 189 11.14 10.65 7.92
N ARG A 190 11.48 11.85 8.38
CA ARG A 190 12.78 12.13 9.02
C ARG A 190 12.96 11.39 10.35
N MET A 191 11.86 11.11 11.07
CA MET A 191 11.93 10.27 12.27
C MET A 191 12.25 8.83 11.90
N VAL A 192 11.66 8.31 10.82
CA VAL A 192 11.96 6.97 10.29
C VAL A 192 13.41 6.85 9.81
N GLU A 193 13.93 7.87 9.13
CA GLU A 193 15.35 7.95 8.74
C GLU A 193 16.30 7.83 9.93
N LYS A 194 16.06 8.63 10.97
CA LYS A 194 16.86 8.60 12.21
C LYS A 194 16.82 7.24 12.89
N MET A 195 15.67 6.54 12.85
CA MET A 195 15.55 5.20 13.43
C MET A 195 16.40 4.16 12.69
N TYR A 196 16.52 4.25 11.36
CA TYR A 196 17.34 3.32 10.59
C TYR A 196 18.84 3.63 10.67
N THR A 197 19.21 4.89 10.92
CA THR A 197 20.61 5.36 10.98
C THR A 197 21.21 5.34 12.38
N THR A 198 20.40 5.39 13.43
CA THR A 198 20.87 5.33 14.84
C THR A 198 20.93 3.87 15.32
N SER A 199 21.95 3.51 16.11
CA SER A 199 22.15 2.15 16.66
C SER A 199 21.06 1.68 17.65
N ASN A 200 20.17 2.57 18.10
CA ASN A 200 19.05 2.24 18.97
C ASN A 200 17.76 2.06 18.16
N TYR A 201 17.49 0.81 17.81
CA TYR A 201 16.38 0.41 16.94
C TYR A 201 15.06 0.22 17.70
N THR A 202 14.59 1.26 18.39
CA THR A 202 13.29 1.22 19.08
C THR A 202 12.30 2.17 18.41
N LEU A 203 11.16 1.65 17.99
CA LEU A 203 10.03 2.48 17.56
C LEU A 203 9.53 3.29 18.76
N ASN A 204 9.63 4.62 18.68
CA ASN A 204 8.98 5.48 19.65
C ASN A 204 7.45 5.23 19.59
N ILE A 205 6.81 5.11 20.75
CA ILE A 205 5.38 4.80 20.85
C ILE A 205 4.52 5.84 20.14
N GLU A 206 5.00 7.10 20.10
CA GLU A 206 4.37 8.21 19.37
C GLU A 206 4.29 7.94 17.87
N VAL A 207 5.32 7.33 17.28
CA VAL A 207 5.40 6.99 15.85
C VAL A 207 4.37 5.91 15.53
N ILE A 208 4.30 4.86 16.36
CA ILE A 208 3.33 3.78 16.22
C ILE A 208 1.91 4.35 16.32
N LEU A 209 1.65 5.16 17.35
CA LEU A 209 0.34 5.72 17.61
C LEU A 209 -0.11 6.66 16.48
N TYR A 210 0.80 7.45 15.91
CA TYR A 210 0.52 8.28 14.73
C TYR A 210 0.10 7.45 13.52
N ILE A 211 0.82 6.36 13.21
CA ILE A 211 0.46 5.45 12.09
C ILE A 211 -0.91 4.81 12.33
N VAL A 212 -1.14 4.30 13.54
CA VAL A 212 -2.40 3.61 13.89
C VAL A 212 -3.58 4.57 13.80
N LEU A 213 -3.46 5.78 14.34
CA LEU A 213 -4.51 6.80 14.24
C LEU A 213 -4.77 7.20 12.78
N TYR A 214 -3.71 7.32 11.98
CA TYR A 214 -3.84 7.63 10.56
C TYR A 214 -4.59 6.54 9.79
N LEU A 215 -4.22 5.27 9.97
CA LEU A 215 -4.90 4.13 9.34
C LEU A 215 -6.36 4.01 9.82
N PHE A 216 -6.62 4.26 11.10
CA PHE A 216 -7.98 4.29 11.64
C PHE A 216 -8.82 5.41 11.01
N ALA A 217 -8.24 6.59 10.82
CA ALA A 217 -8.92 7.70 10.15
C ALA A 217 -9.24 7.38 8.68
N ILE A 218 -8.33 6.72 7.93
CA ILE A 218 -8.63 6.23 6.57
C ILE A 218 -9.79 5.24 6.61
N LEU A 219 -9.77 4.27 7.51
CA LEU A 219 -10.84 3.28 7.65
C LEU A 219 -12.19 3.94 7.95
N ALA A 220 -12.23 4.92 8.85
CA ALA A 220 -13.44 5.67 9.17
C ALA A 220 -14.00 6.43 7.94
N ILE A 221 -13.13 7.11 7.19
CA ILE A 221 -13.49 7.81 5.95
C ILE A 221 -14.03 6.83 4.91
N GLN A 222 -13.38 5.68 4.73
CA GLN A 222 -13.85 4.64 3.82
C GLN A 222 -15.23 4.10 4.17
N ILE A 223 -15.46 3.79 5.45
CA ILE A 223 -16.77 3.31 5.93
C ILE A 223 -17.83 4.35 5.61
N MET A 224 -17.58 5.62 5.95
CA MET A 224 -18.50 6.72 5.65
C MET A 224 -18.82 6.81 4.15
N LEU A 225 -17.80 6.78 3.29
CA LEU A 225 -17.98 6.86 1.84
C LEU A 225 -18.72 5.65 1.27
N MET A 226 -18.46 4.43 1.76
CA MET A 226 -19.21 3.24 1.35
C MET A 226 -20.69 3.30 1.75
N ILE A 227 -21.02 3.85 2.92
CA ILE A 227 -22.41 4.06 3.34
C ILE A 227 -23.11 5.01 2.35
N ILE A 228 -22.46 6.14 2.02
CA ILE A 228 -22.99 7.17 1.12
C ILE A 228 -23.18 6.62 -0.29
N PHE A 229 -22.18 5.90 -0.81
CA PHE A 229 -22.13 5.47 -2.21
C PHE A 229 -22.60 4.03 -2.47
N LYS A 230 -23.22 3.36 -1.49
CA LYS A 230 -23.77 2.00 -1.64
C LYS A 230 -24.67 1.83 -2.86
N LYS A 231 -25.53 2.82 -3.15
CA LYS A 231 -26.44 2.81 -4.29
C LYS A 231 -25.69 2.94 -5.62
N ARG A 232 -24.63 3.75 -5.64
CA ARG A 232 -23.77 3.95 -6.82
C ARG A 232 -23.04 2.66 -7.17
N TRP A 233 -22.49 1.95 -6.18
CA TRP A 233 -21.84 0.65 -6.39
C TRP A 233 -22.75 -0.35 -7.10
N ILE A 234 -24.00 -0.47 -6.66
CA ILE A 234 -25.00 -1.35 -7.30
C ILE A 234 -25.26 -0.93 -8.75
N ASN A 235 -25.42 0.38 -8.99
CA ASN A 235 -25.66 0.89 -10.34
C ASN A 235 -24.48 0.61 -11.29
N LEU A 236 -23.25 0.70 -10.81
CA LEU A 236 -22.04 0.39 -11.60
C LEU A 236 -21.94 -1.09 -11.97
N GLY A 237 -22.50 -1.99 -11.15
CA GLY A 237 -22.56 -3.43 -11.43
C GLY A 237 -23.69 -3.84 -12.38
N ILE A 238 -24.72 -3.02 -12.54
CA ILE A 238 -25.94 -3.33 -13.33
C ILE A 238 -25.95 -2.60 -14.68
N LYS A 239 -25.55 -1.32 -14.71
CA LYS A 239 -25.62 -0.50 -15.93
C LYS A 239 -24.33 -0.63 -16.74
N ASN A 240 -24.50 -0.90 -18.03
CA ASN A 240 -23.41 -0.90 -19.02
C ASN A 240 -22.84 0.51 -19.18
#